data_AF-A0A8S3FP39-F1
#
_entry.id   AF-A0A8S3FP39-F1
#
_cell.length_a   1.000
_cell.length_b   1.000
_cell.length_c   1.000
_cell.angle_alpha   90.00
_cell.angle_beta   90.00
_cell.angle_gamma   90.00
#
_symmetry.space_group_name_H-M   'P 1'
#
loop_
_entity.id
_entity.type
_entity.pdbx_description
1 polymer ?
#
loop_
_entity_poly.entity_id
_entity_poly.type
_entity_poly.pdbx_seq_one_letter_code
_entity_poly.pdbx_strand_id
1 'polypeptide(L)'
;KRKLDVFFETEEKLITKQVQEKSLMEVLSDPAAGTPEDKLRLFLIHYICTPTMTQNELDQYMTILRGSNCTNLEAITYIKRWKSISKMSVVSQAREGGTTTMGYEEFKLVRNLQE
;
A
#
# COMPACT_ATOMS: atom_id res chain seq x y z
N LYS A 1 8.18 -9.25 20.93
CA LYS A 1 8.29 -7.81 20.60
C LYS A 1 7.65 -7.60 19.23
N ARG A 2 6.79 -6.58 19.03
CA ARG A 2 5.95 -6.40 17.82
C ARG A 2 6.70 -6.15 16.49
N LYS A 3 8.04 -6.07 16.52
CA LYS A 3 8.92 -5.80 15.36
C LYS A 3 8.53 -4.53 14.58
N LEU A 4 7.99 -3.51 15.26
CA LEU A 4 7.49 -2.28 14.63
C LEU A 4 8.59 -1.53 13.85
N ASP A 5 9.83 -1.61 14.32
CA ASP A 5 11.02 -1.16 13.62
C ASP A 5 11.09 -1.70 12.19
N VAL A 6 10.80 -2.99 12.00
CA VAL A 6 10.79 -3.63 10.67
C VAL A 6 9.62 -3.12 9.82
N PHE A 7 8.43 -2.93 10.41
CA PHE A 7 7.28 -2.40 9.68
C PHE A 7 7.54 -0.97 9.20
N PHE A 8 8.02 -0.08 10.07
CA PHE A 8 8.34 1.30 9.71
C PHE A 8 9.42 1.41 8.65
N GLU A 9 10.51 0.64 8.77
CA GLU A 9 11.55 0.61 7.75
C GLU A 9 11.01 0.12 6.41
N THR A 10 10.13 -0.90 6.43
CA THR A 10 9.50 -1.41 5.20
C THR A 10 8.55 -0.39 4.58
N GLU A 11 7.75 0.32 5.38
CA GLU A 11 6.89 1.42 4.92
C GLU A 11 7.71 2.53 4.25
N GLU A 12 8.80 2.98 4.89
CA GLU A 12 9.68 4.02 4.34
C GLU A 12 10.27 3.58 3.00
N LYS A 13 10.76 2.33 2.90
CA LYS A 13 11.28 1.77 1.64
C LYS A 13 10.20 1.69 0.56
N LEU A 14 8.98 1.30 0.90
CA LEU A 14 7.85 1.26 -0.04
C LEU A 14 7.51 2.65 -0.59
N ILE A 15 7.46 3.65 0.29
CA ILE A 15 7.12 5.04 -0.03
C ILE A 15 8.19 5.67 -0.92
N THR A 16 9.46 5.46 -0.56
CA THR A 16 10.61 5.99 -1.31
C THR A 16 10.97 5.16 -2.54
N LYS A 17 10.25 4.06 -2.79
CA LYS A 17 10.48 3.09 -3.88
C LYS A 17 11.88 2.49 -3.85
N GLN A 18 12.45 2.33 -2.66
CA GLN A 18 13.71 1.64 -2.45
C GLN A 18 13.54 0.13 -2.50
N VAL A 19 14.63 -0.57 -2.85
CA VAL A 19 14.66 -2.04 -2.85
C VAL A 19 14.47 -2.55 -1.41
N GLN A 20 13.52 -3.46 -1.23
CA GLN A 20 13.33 -4.18 0.03
C GLN A 20 14.23 -5.43 0.06
N GLU A 21 14.86 -5.68 1.20
CA GLU A 21 15.69 -6.87 1.41
C GLU A 21 14.85 -8.14 1.62
N LYS A 22 13.67 -8.00 2.22
CA LYS A 22 12.72 -9.08 2.47
C LYS A 22 11.47 -8.88 1.62
N SER A 23 10.89 -9.98 1.16
CA SER A 23 9.62 -9.89 0.44
C SER A 23 8.52 -9.44 1.39
N LEU A 24 7.67 -8.50 0.94
CA LEU A 24 6.51 -8.05 1.71
C LEU A 24 5.64 -9.23 2.17
N MET A 25 5.50 -10.26 1.32
CA MET A 25 4.75 -11.48 1.62
C MET A 25 5.30 -12.23 2.84
N GLU A 26 6.63 -12.24 3.03
CA GLU A 26 7.29 -12.88 4.17
C GLU A 26 7.02 -12.12 5.47
N VAL A 27 7.08 -10.79 5.41
CA VAL A 27 6.80 -9.91 6.56
C VAL A 27 5.34 -10.08 7.02
N LEU A 28 4.40 -10.14 6.07
CA LEU A 28 2.98 -10.32 6.37
C LEU A 28 2.65 -11.73 6.87
N SER A 29 3.38 -12.75 6.42
CA SER A 29 3.15 -14.15 6.80
C SER A 29 3.66 -14.50 8.19
N ASP A 30 4.57 -13.70 8.78
CA ASP A 30 5.11 -13.94 10.12
C ASP A 30 4.01 -13.75 11.20
N PRO A 31 3.57 -14.81 11.90
CA PRO A 31 2.53 -14.71 12.92
C PRO A 31 2.98 -13.96 14.18
N ALA A 32 4.29 -13.83 14.41
CA ALA A 32 4.87 -13.15 15.57
C ALA A 32 5.19 -11.67 15.30
N ALA A 33 4.96 -11.17 14.09
CA ALA A 33 5.25 -9.80 13.66
C ALA A 33 3.98 -8.95 13.60
N GLY A 34 4.00 -7.80 14.29
CA GLY A 34 2.92 -6.81 14.25
C GLY A 34 1.58 -7.32 14.79
N THR A 35 0.58 -6.43 14.76
CA THR A 35 -0.84 -6.78 14.88
C THR A 35 -1.44 -7.01 13.49
N PRO A 36 -2.65 -7.60 13.41
CA PRO A 36 -3.38 -7.69 12.14
C PRO A 36 -3.57 -6.30 11.47
N GLU A 37 -3.73 -5.26 12.28
CA GLU A 37 -3.85 -3.88 11.80
C GLU A 37 -2.54 -3.33 11.22
N ASP A 38 -1.39 -3.60 11.86
CA ASP A 38 -0.07 -3.21 11.35
C ASP A 38 0.17 -3.84 9.96
N LYS A 39 -0.21 -5.12 9.79
CA LYS A 39 -0.11 -5.85 8.52
C LYS A 39 -1.02 -5.27 7.44
N LEU A 40 -2.27 -4.94 7.80
CA LEU A 40 -3.22 -4.32 6.88
C LEU A 40 -2.70 -2.95 6.40
N ARG A 41 -2.20 -2.11 7.32
CA ARG A 41 -1.61 -0.81 6.99
C ARG A 41 -0.44 -0.95 6.01
N LEU A 42 0.49 -1.86 6.30
CA LEU A 42 1.65 -2.10 5.42
C LEU A 42 1.21 -2.54 4.01
N PHE A 43 0.24 -3.44 3.92
CA PHE A 43 -0.31 -3.85 2.62
C PHE A 43 -0.99 -2.69 1.87
N LEU A 44 -1.76 -1.85 2.55
CA LEU A 44 -2.42 -0.69 1.94
C LEU A 44 -1.40 0.29 1.36
N ILE A 45 -0.34 0.59 2.11
CA ILE A 45 0.77 1.44 1.65
C ILE A 45 1.41 0.84 0.40
N HIS A 46 1.75 -0.46 0.44
CA HIS A 46 2.30 -1.14 -0.73
C HIS A 46 1.35 -1.09 -1.94
N TYR A 47 0.05 -1.30 -1.73
CA TYR A 47 -0.94 -1.25 -2.80
C TYR A 47 -1.07 0.15 -3.39
N ILE A 48 -1.00 1.21 -2.59
CA ILE A 48 -1.03 2.60 -3.09
C ILE A 48 0.25 2.92 -3.87
N CYS A 49 1.42 2.61 -3.31
CA CYS A 49 2.72 2.95 -3.90
C CYS A 49 3.06 2.11 -5.15
N THR A 50 2.45 0.93 -5.32
CA THR A 50 2.68 0.05 -6.47
C THR A 50 1.77 0.42 -7.64
N PRO A 51 2.29 0.81 -8.81
CA PRO A 51 1.45 1.32 -9.92
C PRO A 51 0.52 0.24 -10.52
N THR A 52 1.01 -1.00 -10.59
CA THR A 52 0.32 -2.15 -11.18
C THR A 52 0.45 -3.34 -10.26
N MET A 53 -0.69 -3.92 -9.87
CA MET A 53 -0.78 -5.16 -9.10
C MET A 53 -1.76 -6.06 -9.86
N THR A 54 -1.39 -7.29 -10.12
CA THR A 54 -2.27 -8.27 -10.77
C THR A 54 -3.35 -8.77 -9.80
N GLN A 55 -4.43 -9.33 -10.34
CA GLN A 55 -5.49 -9.89 -9.51
C GLN A 55 -5.00 -11.12 -8.72
N ASN A 56 -4.15 -11.96 -9.32
CA ASN A 56 -3.53 -13.10 -8.64
C ASN A 56 -2.69 -12.67 -7.43
N GLU A 57 -1.82 -11.67 -7.59
CA GLU A 57 -1.02 -11.16 -6.48
C GLU A 57 -1.92 -10.65 -5.35
N LEU A 58 -2.95 -9.86 -5.69
CA LEU A 58 -3.90 -9.34 -4.71
C LEU A 58 -4.62 -10.46 -3.95
N ASP A 59 -5.01 -11.55 -4.62
CA ASP A 59 -5.67 -12.69 -3.97
C ASP A 59 -4.72 -13.46 -3.04
N GLN A 60 -3.43 -13.54 -3.38
CA GLN A 60 -2.42 -14.12 -2.50
C GLN A 60 -2.24 -13.28 -1.22
N TYR A 61 -2.14 -11.96 -1.35
CA TYR A 61 -2.07 -11.04 -0.20
C TYR A 61 -3.33 -11.16 0.68
N MET A 62 -4.51 -11.20 0.06
CA MET A 62 -5.78 -11.40 0.77
C MET A 62 -5.80 -12.70 1.59
N THR A 63 -5.24 -13.78 1.03
CA THR A 63 -5.17 -15.07 1.72
C THR A 63 -4.26 -15.01 2.95
N ILE A 64 -3.10 -14.36 2.85
CA ILE A 64 -2.17 -14.18 3.98
C ILE A 64 -2.78 -13.28 5.07
N LEU A 65 -3.45 -12.19 4.67
CA LEU A 65 -4.09 -11.27 5.61
C LEU A 65 -5.25 -11.94 6.35
N ARG A 66 -6.06 -12.76 5.66
CA ARG A 66 -7.08 -13.62 6.30
C ARG A 66 -6.45 -14.58 7.30
N GLY A 67 -5.37 -15.26 6.92
CA GLY A 67 -4.62 -16.17 7.79
C GLY A 67 -4.00 -15.48 9.01
N SER A 68 -3.78 -14.17 8.92
CA SER A 68 -3.27 -13.34 10.02
C SER A 68 -4.36 -12.75 10.93
N ASN A 69 -5.61 -13.23 10.82
CA ASN A 69 -6.77 -12.73 11.57
C ASN A 69 -7.10 -11.25 11.33
N CYS A 70 -6.82 -10.72 10.13
CA CYS A 70 -7.25 -9.37 9.76
C CYS A 70 -8.76 -9.34 9.50
N THR A 71 -9.51 -8.62 10.34
CA THR A 71 -10.98 -8.53 10.23
C THR A 71 -11.43 -7.46 9.22
N ASN A 72 -10.65 -6.40 9.02
CA ASN A 72 -11.02 -5.25 8.19
C ASN A 72 -10.53 -5.38 6.73
N LEU A 73 -10.91 -6.46 6.06
CA LEU A 73 -10.55 -6.67 4.64
C LEU A 73 -11.38 -5.78 3.69
N GLU A 74 -12.47 -5.21 4.17
CA GLU A 74 -13.30 -4.27 3.41
C GLU A 74 -12.53 -3.01 2.99
N ALA A 75 -11.55 -2.59 3.80
CA ALA A 75 -10.62 -1.50 3.46
C ALA A 75 -9.91 -1.72 2.12
N ILE A 76 -9.61 -2.98 1.78
CA ILE A 76 -8.94 -3.35 0.52
C ILE A 76 -9.88 -3.13 -0.68
N THR A 77 -11.17 -3.42 -0.51
CA THR A 77 -12.19 -3.14 -1.55
C THR A 77 -12.35 -1.64 -1.77
N TYR A 78 -12.36 -0.85 -0.69
CA TYR A 78 -12.45 0.60 -0.78
C TYR A 78 -11.25 1.20 -1.51
N ILE A 79 -10.02 0.84 -1.12
CA ILE A 79 -8.82 1.37 -1.76
C ILE A 79 -8.71 0.94 -3.23
N LYS A 80 -9.21 -0.26 -3.59
CA LYS A 80 -9.27 -0.71 -4.99
C LYS A 80 -10.17 0.20 -5.83
N ARG A 81 -11.35 0.57 -5.31
CA ARG A 81 -12.25 1.54 -5.96
C ARG A 81 -11.60 2.92 -6.07
N TRP A 82 -11.02 3.41 -4.97
CA TRP A 82 -10.33 4.71 -4.95
C TRP A 82 -9.19 4.77 -5.98
N LYS A 83 -8.34 3.74 -6.03
CA LYS A 83 -7.22 3.66 -6.99
C LYS A 83 -7.70 3.64 -8.44
N SER A 84 -8.86 3.01 -8.71
CA SER A 84 -9.48 3.05 -10.05
C SER A 84 -9.92 4.46 -10.43
N ILE A 85 -10.49 5.22 -9.48
CA ILE A 85 -10.93 6.60 -9.70
C ILE A 85 -9.72 7.52 -9.88
N SER A 86 -8.69 7.39 -9.04
CA SER A 86 -7.47 8.22 -9.10
C SER A 86 -6.73 8.06 -10.45
N LYS A 87 -6.66 6.84 -10.99
CA LYS A 87 -6.11 6.60 -12.33
C LYS A 87 -6.88 7.34 -13.43
N MET A 88 -8.19 7.54 -13.25
CA MET A 88 -9.04 8.19 -14.24
C MET A 88 -8.90 9.73 -14.22
N SER A 89 -8.69 10.33 -13.04
CA SER A 89 -8.46 11.78 -12.92
C SER A 89 -7.16 12.25 -13.59
N VAL A 90 -6.12 11.41 -13.61
CA VAL A 90 -4.85 11.70 -14.27
C VAL A 90 -5.02 11.79 -15.81
N VAL A 91 -5.92 10.99 -16.39
CA VAL A 91 -6.20 10.99 -17.83
C VAL A 91 -6.94 12.27 -18.27
N SER A 92 -7.78 12.83 -17.40
CA SER A 92 -8.50 14.08 -17.70
C SER A 92 -7.58 15.31 -17.70
N GLN A 93 -6.54 15.34 -16.85
CA GLN A 93 -5.54 16.42 -16.84
C GLN A 93 -4.49 16.31 -17.94
N ALA A 94 -4.23 15.12 -18.49
CA ALA A 94 -3.28 14.92 -19.58
C ALA A 94 -3.73 15.54 -20.93
N ARG A 95 -4.96 16.06 -21.02
CA ARG A 95 -5.45 16.77 -22.21
C ARG A 95 -5.08 18.26 -22.24
N GLU A 96 -4.59 18.83 -21.13
CA GLU A 96 -4.14 20.22 -21.04
C GLU A 96 -2.65 20.29 -20.69
N GLY A 97 -1.78 19.99 -21.67
CA GLY A 97 -0.49 20.65 -21.90
C GLY A 97 0.53 20.89 -20.76
N GLY A 98 0.47 20.21 -19.61
CA GLY A 98 1.40 20.44 -18.49
C GLY A 98 2.25 19.22 -18.15
N THR A 99 3.58 19.34 -18.21
CA THR A 99 4.54 18.33 -17.73
C THR A 99 4.37 18.11 -16.23
N THR A 100 3.91 16.93 -15.78
CA THR A 100 3.61 16.68 -14.37
C THR A 100 4.79 16.05 -13.61
N THR A 101 5.32 16.80 -12.64
CA THR A 101 6.12 16.33 -11.49
C THR A 101 5.26 15.58 -10.46
N MET A 102 4.45 14.63 -10.96
CA MET A 102 3.33 13.96 -10.28
C MET A 102 3.72 13.09 -9.07
N GLY A 103 5.01 12.76 -8.95
CA GLY A 103 5.51 11.87 -7.89
C GLY A 103 5.64 12.51 -6.51
N TYR A 104 5.34 13.79 -6.29
CA TYR A 104 5.47 14.43 -4.96
C TYR A 104 4.13 14.86 -4.35
N GLU A 105 3.13 15.16 -5.17
CA GLU A 105 1.86 15.73 -4.70
C GLU A 105 0.88 14.65 -4.19
N GLU A 106 0.87 13.44 -4.76
CA GLU A 106 0.12 12.30 -4.18
C GLU A 106 0.61 11.96 -2.76
N PHE A 107 1.90 12.14 -2.48
CA PHE A 107 2.48 11.88 -1.15
C PHE A 107 2.11 12.95 -0.11
N LYS A 108 1.86 14.20 -0.53
CA LYS A 108 1.39 15.25 0.39
C LYS A 108 -0.03 14.99 0.87
N LEU A 109 -0.89 14.44 -0.01
CA LEU A 109 -2.27 14.08 0.36
C LEU A 109 -2.32 12.97 1.41
N VAL A 110 -1.44 11.97 1.30
CA VAL A 110 -1.35 10.89 2.29
C VAL A 110 -0.79 11.41 3.62
N ARG A 111 0.17 12.36 3.59
CA ARG A 111 0.75 12.94 4.81
C ARG A 111 -0.23 13.87 5.54
N ASN A 112 -1.02 14.67 4.82
CA ASN A 112 -2.06 15.54 5.39
C ASN A 112 -3.24 14.76 6.00
N LEU A 113 -3.35 13.46 5.78
CA LEU A 113 -4.34 12.60 6.44
C LEU A 113 -3.84 12.04 7.79
N GLN A 114 -2.60 12.35 8.19
CA GLN A 114 -2.01 11.94 9.48
C GLN A 114 -1.80 13.10 10.48
N GLU A 115 -2.23 14.32 10.16
CA GLU A 115 -2.32 15.47 11.08
C GLU A 115 -3.78 15.72 11.49
#